data_AF-A0A380P3G7-F1
#
_entry.id   AF-A0A380P3G7-F1
#
_cell.length_a   1.000
_cell.length_b   1.000
_cell.length_c   1.000
_cell.angle_alpha   90.00
_cell.angle_beta   90.00
_cell.angle_gamma   90.00
#
_symmetry.space_group_name_H-M   'P 1'
#
loop_
_entity.id
_entity.type
_entity.pdbx_description
1 polymer ?
#
loop_
_entity_poly.entity_id
_entity_poly.type
_entity_poly.pdbx_seq_one_letter_code
_entity_poly.pdbx_strand_id
1 'polypeptide(L)'
;MHFTQTPYFPEDAVKREAQIISQEADMYQDNVDARLYRMLLGQLYPGDLLGEEIVGNHVSLDQITGQTLQTAFEAFYQPGNMDILLQGPLMLTQF
;
A
#
# COMPACT_ATOMS: atom_id res chain seq x y z
N MET A 1 -0.51 -17.89 -10.89
CA MET A 1 -0.15 -16.47 -10.87
C MET A 1 -1.31 -15.53 -11.22
N HIS A 2 -2.57 -15.96 -11.10
CA HIS A 2 -3.71 -15.14 -11.54
C HIS A 2 -4.12 -14.06 -10.51
N PHE A 3 -3.81 -14.31 -9.23
CA PHE A 3 -4.24 -13.45 -8.11
C PHE A 3 -3.71 -12.02 -8.17
N THR A 4 -2.53 -11.79 -8.75
CA THR A 4 -1.92 -10.46 -8.85
C THR A 4 -2.09 -9.81 -10.22
N GLN A 5 -2.73 -10.49 -11.17
CA GLN A 5 -2.83 -10.03 -12.57
C GLN A 5 -4.23 -9.49 -12.93
N THR A 6 -5.26 -9.85 -12.16
CA THR A 6 -6.63 -9.42 -12.42
C THR A 6 -7.12 -8.56 -11.24
N PRO A 7 -7.11 -7.22 -11.37
CA PRO A 7 -7.59 -6.34 -10.32
C PRO A 7 -9.13 -6.40 -10.22
N TYR A 8 -9.66 -6.20 -9.02
CA TYR A 8 -11.10 -6.07 -8.77
C TYR A 8 -11.34 -5.06 -7.65
N PHE A 9 -11.76 -3.85 -8.02
CA PHE A 9 -11.92 -2.72 -7.10
C PHE A 9 -13.35 -2.14 -7.14
N PRO A 10 -14.38 -2.90 -6.73
CA PRO A 10 -15.73 -2.35 -6.65
C PRO A 10 -15.77 -1.28 -5.55
N GLU A 11 -16.40 -0.15 -5.84
CA GLU A 11 -16.37 1.06 -4.99
C GLU A 11 -16.84 0.82 -3.55
N ASP A 12 -17.77 -0.11 -3.34
CA ASP A 12 -18.24 -0.49 -2.01
C ASP A 12 -17.17 -1.23 -1.20
N ALA A 13 -16.37 -2.08 -1.84
CA ALA A 13 -15.24 -2.75 -1.19
C ALA A 13 -14.11 -1.76 -0.91
N VAL A 14 -13.80 -0.86 -1.84
CA VAL A 14 -12.78 0.18 -1.66
C VAL A 14 -13.10 1.05 -0.45
N LYS A 15 -14.35 1.52 -0.33
CA LYS A 15 -14.79 2.33 0.82
C LYS A 15 -14.73 1.57 2.15
N ARG A 16 -15.14 0.30 2.16
CA ARG A 16 -15.04 -0.54 3.37
C ARG A 16 -13.59 -0.71 3.79
N GLU A 17 -12.70 -0.99 2.85
CA GLU A 17 -11.28 -1.19 3.13
C GLU A 17 -10.62 0.11 3.62
N ALA A 18 -10.94 1.26 3.01
CA ALA A 18 -10.46 2.56 3.47
C ALA A 18 -10.83 2.83 4.94
N GLN A 19 -12.03 2.44 5.38
CA GLN A 19 -12.45 2.55 6.78
C GLN A 19 -11.69 1.59 7.71
N ILE A 20 -11.39 0.38 7.27
CA ILE A 20 -10.60 -0.59 8.04
C ILE A 20 -9.16 -0.09 8.21
N ILE A 21 -8.55 0.38 7.13
CA ILE A 21 -7.19 0.93 7.13
C ILE A 21 -7.10 2.21 7.99
N SER A 22 -8.11 3.07 7.91
CA SER A 22 -8.23 4.27 8.75
C SER A 22 -8.23 3.92 10.24
N GLN A 23 -8.97 2.88 10.64
CA GLN A 23 -8.97 2.39 12.02
C GLN A 23 -7.62 1.80 12.43
N GLU A 24 -6.96 1.04 11.54
CA GLU A 24 -5.61 0.51 11.81
C GLU A 24 -4.59 1.65 12.00
N ALA A 25 -4.69 2.71 11.20
CA ALA A 25 -3.84 3.90 11.32
C ALA A 25 -4.00 4.57 12.69
N ASP A 26 -5.22 4.71 13.19
CA ASP A 26 -5.51 5.25 14.52
C ASP A 26 -4.90 4.37 15.62
N MET A 27 -4.97 3.04 15.48
CA MET A 27 -4.31 2.12 16.42
C MET A 27 -2.79 2.33 16.49
N TYR A 28 -2.12 2.66 15.36
CA TYR A 28 -0.70 3.01 15.38
C TYR A 28 -0.43 4.38 16.02
N GLN A 29 -1.38 5.32 15.99
CA GLN A 29 -1.21 6.61 16.68
C GLN A 29 -1.25 6.44 18.20
N ASP A 30 -2.00 5.46 18.69
CA ASP A 30 -2.04 5.09 20.10
C ASP A 30 -0.77 4.34 20.56
N ASN A 31 0.04 3.85 19.63
CA ASN A 31 1.34 3.26 19.91
C ASN A 31 2.44 4.33 20.00
N VAL A 32 3.02 4.50 21.18
CA VAL A 32 4.05 5.53 21.46
C VAL A 32 5.30 5.36 20.60
N ASP A 33 5.77 4.14 20.37
CA ASP A 33 6.99 3.88 19.60
C ASP A 33 6.78 4.22 18.12
N ALA A 34 5.65 3.81 17.55
CA ALA A 34 5.28 4.14 16.17
C ALA A 34 5.15 5.65 15.98
N ARG A 35 4.52 6.35 16.93
CA ARG A 35 4.38 7.79 16.91
C ARG A 35 5.74 8.50 16.99
N LEU A 36 6.62 8.09 17.89
CA LEU A 36 7.96 8.68 18.02
C LEU A 36 8.79 8.46 16.76
N TYR A 37 8.73 7.27 16.18
CA TYR A 37 9.42 6.93 14.94
C TYR A 37 8.97 7.82 13.78
N ARG A 38 7.66 7.97 13.58
CA ARG A 38 7.09 8.86 12.53
C ARG A 38 7.49 10.32 12.75
N MET A 39 7.43 10.80 13.99
CA MET A 39 7.86 12.17 14.31
C MET A 39 9.34 12.38 13.99
N LEU A 40 10.20 11.40 14.29
CA LEU A 40 11.62 11.47 13.95
C LEU A 40 11.81 11.56 12.43
N LEU A 41 11.16 10.68 11.65
CA LEU A 41 11.27 10.70 10.19
C LEU A 41 10.81 12.04 9.59
N GLY A 42 9.67 12.57 10.03
CA GLY A 42 9.18 13.87 9.57
C GLY A 42 10.11 15.04 9.90
N GLN A 43 10.89 14.96 10.98
CA GLN A 43 11.90 15.97 11.32
C GLN A 43 13.24 15.76 10.58
N LEU A 44 13.60 14.51 10.25
CA LEU A 44 14.82 14.20 9.52
C LEU A 44 14.69 14.51 8.02
N TYR A 45 13.49 14.34 7.45
CA TYR A 45 13.21 14.47 6.02
C TYR A 45 12.10 15.51 5.74
N PRO A 46 12.29 16.78 6.13
CA PRO A 46 11.26 17.80 5.94
C PRO A 46 11.01 18.06 4.45
N GLY A 47 9.76 17.86 4.00
CA GLY A 47 9.34 18.12 2.61
C GLY A 47 9.72 17.02 1.61
N ASP A 48 10.26 15.89 2.09
CA ASP A 48 10.54 14.70 1.28
C ASP A 48 9.51 13.60 1.60
N LEU A 49 9.19 12.74 0.62
CA LEU A 49 8.25 11.63 0.79
C LEU A 49 8.68 10.64 1.88
N LEU A 50 9.97 10.56 2.21
CA LEU A 50 10.48 9.75 3.32
C LEU A 50 10.00 10.21 4.70
N GLY A 51 9.59 11.48 4.83
CA GLY A 51 9.02 12.03 6.06
C GLY A 51 7.50 11.85 6.17
N GLU A 52 6.84 11.42 5.09
CA GLU A 52 5.40 11.25 5.01
C GLU A 52 4.97 9.85 5.44
N GLU A 53 3.75 9.74 5.96
CA GLU A 53 3.22 8.44 6.35
C GLU A 53 2.75 7.64 5.13
N ILE A 54 3.14 6.36 5.07
CA ILE A 54 2.82 5.46 3.95
C ILE A 54 1.30 5.33 3.74
N VAL A 55 0.54 5.26 4.83
CA VAL A 55 -0.93 5.17 4.77
C VAL A 55 -1.58 6.49 4.34
N GLY A 56 -0.83 7.60 4.35
CA GLY A 56 -1.35 8.94 4.21
C GLY A 56 -2.12 9.40 5.46
N ASN A 57 -3.19 10.15 5.26
CA ASN A 57 -4.09 10.62 6.31
C ASN A 57 -5.55 10.29 5.97
N HIS A 58 -6.45 10.49 6.93
CA HIS A 58 -7.89 10.24 6.77
C HIS A 58 -8.47 10.91 5.51
N VAL A 59 -8.08 12.16 5.22
CA VAL A 59 -8.57 12.89 4.04
C VAL A 59 -8.07 12.27 2.74
N SER A 60 -6.81 11.87 2.66
CA SER A 60 -6.28 11.22 1.45
C SER A 60 -6.85 9.82 1.25
N LEU A 61 -7.07 9.06 2.32
CA LEU A 61 -7.69 7.73 2.27
C LEU A 61 -9.13 7.80 1.73
N ASP A 62 -9.92 8.77 2.20
CA ASP A 62 -11.31 8.97 1.77
C ASP A 62 -11.43 9.38 0.28
N GLN A 63 -10.36 9.87 -0.33
CA GLN A 63 -10.30 10.25 -1.75
C GLN A 63 -9.93 9.09 -2.68
N ILE A 64 -9.50 7.94 -2.15
CA ILE A 64 -9.14 6.77 -2.96
C ILE A 64 -10.41 6.16 -3.55
N THR A 65 -10.41 5.98 -4.87
CA THR A 65 -11.50 5.35 -5.62
C THR A 65 -11.04 4.07 -6.30
N GLY A 66 -11.98 3.24 -6.76
CA GLY A 66 -11.65 2.08 -7.60
C GLY A 66 -10.87 2.48 -8.84
N GLN A 67 -11.16 3.64 -9.43
CA GLN A 67 -10.42 4.17 -10.58
C GLN A 67 -8.98 4.58 -10.21
N THR A 68 -8.77 5.17 -9.03
CA THR A 68 -7.43 5.50 -8.53
C THR A 68 -6.58 4.23 -8.41
N LEU A 69 -7.15 3.18 -7.81
CA LEU A 69 -6.48 1.88 -7.65
C LEU A 69 -6.24 1.19 -8.99
N GLN A 70 -7.20 1.24 -9.92
CA GLN A 70 -7.05 0.71 -11.26
C GLN A 70 -5.88 1.39 -12.00
N THR A 71 -5.80 2.72 -11.90
CA THR A 71 -4.73 3.51 -12.53
C THR A 71 -3.36 3.14 -11.95
N ALA A 72 -3.26 3.00 -10.62
CA ALA A 72 -2.03 2.57 -9.97
C ALA A 72 -1.63 1.14 -10.35
N PHE A 73 -2.61 0.22 -10.42
CA PHE A 73 -2.38 -1.16 -10.85
C PHE A 73 -1.81 -1.21 -12.27
N GLU A 74 -2.44 -0.52 -13.22
CA GLU A 74 -1.98 -0.46 -14.60
C GLU A 74 -0.59 0.18 -14.74
N ALA A 75 -0.26 1.17 -13.92
CA ALA A 75 1.05 1.82 -13.95
C ALA A 75 2.17 0.92 -13.40
N PHE A 76 1.92 0.22 -12.29
CA PHE A 76 3.01 -0.39 -11.50
C PHE A 76 3.03 -1.91 -11.49
N TYR A 77 1.92 -2.61 -11.74
CA TYR A 77 1.84 -4.09 -11.77
C TYR A 77 2.11 -4.66 -13.17
N GLN A 78 3.00 -4.01 -13.94
CA GLN A 78 3.47 -4.52 -15.23
C GLN A 78 4.61 -5.53 -15.01
N PRO A 79 4.68 -6.63 -15.78
CA PRO A 79 5.76 -7.62 -15.63
C PRO A 79 7.17 -7.03 -15.72
N GLY A 80 7.38 -5.96 -16.50
CA GLY A 80 8.66 -5.27 -16.59
C GLY A 80 9.04 -4.44 -15.36
N ASN A 81 8.12 -4.27 -14.40
CA ASN A 81 8.30 -3.57 -13.13
C ASN A 81 8.06 -4.51 -11.93
N MET A 82 8.18 -5.82 -12.15
CA MET A 82 7.97 -6.85 -11.12
C MET A 82 9.12 -7.86 -11.14
N ASP A 83 9.60 -8.22 -9.96
CA ASP A 83 10.55 -9.30 -9.78
C ASP A 83 9.86 -10.53 -9.19
N ILE A 84 10.28 -11.72 -9.63
CA ILE A 84 9.83 -13.00 -9.08
C ILE A 84 11.01 -13.68 -8.41
N LEU A 85 10.93 -13.86 -7.09
CA LEU A 85 11.91 -14.59 -6.32
C LEU A 85 11.37 -16.00 -5.98
N LEU A 86 12.14 -17.03 -6.33
CA LEU A 86 11.83 -18.43 -6.03
C LEU A 86 13.01 -19.06 -5.29
N GLN A 87 12.74 -19.82 -4.23
CA GLN A 87 13.77 -20.47 -3.43
C GLN A 87 13.34 -21.89 -3.03
N GLY A 88 14.25 -22.86 -3.19
CA GLY A 88 14.04 -24.26 -2.84
C GLY A 88 14.41 -25.23 -3.97
N PRO A 89 14.16 -26.54 -3.80
CA PRO A 89 14.35 -27.54 -4.85
C PRO A 89 13.27 -27.39 -5.92
N LEU A 90 13.54 -26.58 -6.95
CA LEU A 90 12.58 -26.24 -8.00
C LEU A 90 13.02 -26.85 -9.33
N MET A 91 12.05 -27.39 -10.08
CA MET A 91 12.25 -27.74 -11.48
C MET A 91 11.69 -26.61 -12.36
N LEU A 92 12.58 -25.89 -13.03
CA LEU A 92 12.25 -24.70 -13.83
C LEU A 92 11.33 -24.99 -15.03
N THR A 93 11.16 -26.26 -15.42
CA THR A 93 10.28 -26.67 -16.53
C THR A 93 8.80 -26.79 -16.15
N GLN A 94 8.42 -26.53 -14.89
CA GLN A 94 7.03 -26.61 -14.42
C GLN A 94 6.36 -25.24 -14.21
N PHE A 95 6.95 -24.17 -14.74
CA PHE A 95 6.46 -22.79 -14.60
C PHE A 95 6.18 -22.15 -15.95
#